data_AF-A0A8S3A399-F1
#
_entry.id   AF-A0A8S3A399-F1
#
_cell.length_a   1.000
_cell.length_b   1.000
_cell.length_c   1.000
_cell.angle_alpha   90.00
_cell.angle_beta   90.00
_cell.angle_gamma   90.00
#
_symmetry.space_group_name_H-M   'P 1'
#
loop_
_entity.id
_entity.type
_entity.pdbx_description
1 polymer ?
#
loop_
_entity_poly.entity_id
_entity_poly.type
_entity_poly.pdbx_seq_one_letter_code
_entity_poly.pdbx_strand_id
1 'polypeptide(L)' 'RFLFDGKRINDDETPKQLEMEDNDTIEVYQEQVGGYSS' A
#
# COMPACT_ATOMS: atom_id res chain seq x y z
N ARG A 1 -0.15 -0.80 5.64
CA ARG A 1 0.32 0.22 4.67
C ARG A 1 0.16 -0.37 3.28
N PHE A 2 -0.51 0.36 2.40
CA PHE A 2 -0.72 -0.03 1.00
C PHE A 2 0.25 0.77 0.13
N LEU A 3 0.94 0.08 -0.76
CA LEU A 3 1.91 0.66 -1.69
C LEU A 3 1.55 0.25 -3.12
N PHE A 4 1.73 1.18 -4.04
CA PHE A 4 1.66 0.96 -5.48
C PHE A 4 2.94 1.54 -6.09
N ASP A 5 3.67 0.75 -6.89
CA ASP A 5 4.99 1.12 -7.42
C ASP A 5 5.97 1.66 -6.36
N GLY A 6 5.95 1.07 -5.16
CA GLY A 6 6.77 1.50 -4.02
C GLY A 6 6.37 2.83 -3.39
N LYS A 7 5.28 3.48 -3.85
CA LYS A 7 4.72 4.72 -3.27
C LYS A 7 3.50 4.42 -2.44
N ARG A 8 3.37 5.12 -1.30
CA ARG A 8 2.23 4.93 -0.40
C ARG A 8 0.97 5.49 -1.06
N ILE A 9 -0.10 4.71 -1.02
CA ILE A 9 -1.43 5.14 -1.42
C ILE A 9 -2.13 5.84 -0.25
N ASN A 10 -2.76 6.98 -0.51
CA ASN A 10 -3.65 7.69 0.40
C ASN A 10 -5.11 7.34 0.14
N ASP A 11 -5.96 7.54 1.16
CA ASP A 11 -7.35 7.07 1.13
C ASP A 11 -8.23 7.83 0.10
N ASP A 12 -7.80 9.00 -0.35
CA ASP A 12 -8.49 9.85 -1.32
C ASP A 12 -8.00 9.67 -2.77
N GLU A 13 -6.98 8.84 -2.98
CA GLU A 13 -6.44 8.57 -4.31
C GLU A 13 -7.29 7.53 -5.05
N THR A 14 -7.55 7.79 -6.34
CA THR A 14 -8.27 6.89 -7.23
C THR A 14 -7.31 6.11 -8.12
N PRO A 15 -7.68 4.92 -8.63
CA PRO A 15 -6.85 4.15 -9.55
C PRO A 15 -6.38 4.96 -10.78
N LYS A 16 -7.23 5.86 -11.29
CA LYS A 16 -6.88 6.74 -12.42
C LYS A 16 -5.77 7.74 -12.07
N GLN A 17 -5.77 8.30 -10.85
CA GLN A 17 -4.73 9.23 -10.42
C GLN A 17 -3.40 8.52 -10.18
N LEU A 18 -3.46 7.24 -9.81
CA LEU A 18 -2.30 6.36 -9.66
C LEU A 18 -1.83 5.77 -10.99
N GLU A 19 -2.50 6.05 -12.11
CA GLU A 19 -2.21 5.47 -13.42
C GLU A 19 -2.25 3.93 -13.42
N MET A 20 -3.12 3.34 -12.59
CA MET A 20 -3.29 1.90 -12.51
C MET A 20 -3.97 1.33 -13.76
N GLU A 21 -3.44 0.21 -14.24
CA GLU A 21 -3.99 -0.60 -15.30
C GLU A 21 -4.60 -1.91 -14.77
N ASP A 22 -5.28 -2.64 -15.67
CA ASP A 22 -5.81 -3.95 -15.33
C ASP A 22 -4.67 -4.94 -15.06
N ASN A 23 -4.82 -5.75 -14.00
CA ASN A 23 -3.82 -6.71 -13.49
C ASN A 23 -2.62 -6.10 -12.75
N ASP A 24 -2.64 -4.80 -12.46
CA ASP A 24 -1.69 -4.19 -11.53
C ASP A 24 -1.85 -4.74 -10.10
N THR A 25 -0.76 -4.70 -9.32
CA THR A 25 -0.70 -5.28 -7.98
C THR A 25 -0.45 -4.21 -6.93
N ILE A 26 -1.17 -4.30 -5.81
CA ILE A 26 -0.94 -3.49 -4.61
C ILE A 26 -0.15 -4.31 -3.60
N GLU A 27 0.93 -3.72 -3.09
CA GLU A 27 1.72 -4.31 -2.02
C GLU A 27 1.13 -3.91 -0.65
N VAL A 28 0.90 -4.90 0.22
CA VAL A 28 0.31 -4.69 1.55
C VAL A 28 1.32 -5.07 2.63
N TYR A 29 1.73 -4.09 3.41
CA TYR A 29 2.60 -4.28 4.57
C TYR A 29 1.80 -4.11 5.85
N GLN A 30 1.86 -5.10 6.74
CA GLN A 30 1.37 -4.92 8.09
C GLN A 30 2.38 -4.08 8.87
N GLU A 31 1.91 -3.13 9.68
CA GLU A 31 2.80 -2.46 10.61
C GLU A 31 3.25 -3.47 11.65
N GLN A 32 4.56 -3.62 11.82
CA GLN A 32 5.11 -4.38 12.93
C GLN A 32 4.82 -3.60 14.22
N VAL A 33 3.68 -3.89 14.85
CA VAL A 33 3.49 -3.58 16.27
C VAL A 33 4.43 -4.50 17.04
N GLY A 34 5.39 -3.91 17.75
CA GLY A 34 6.60 -4.57 18.24
C GLY A 34 6.38 -5.93 18.90
N GLY A 35 7.38 -6.82 18.73
CA GLY A 35 7.47 -8.07 19.45
C GLY A 35 7.43 -7.79 20.95
N TYR A 36 6.53 -8.47 21.65
CA TYR A 36 6.52 -8.55 23.10
C TYR A 36 7.89 -9.05 23.56
N SER A 37 8.76 -8.15 24.03
CA SER A 37 9.91 -8.54 24.84
C SER A 37 9.39 -8.81 26.24
N SER A 38 9.15 -10.08 26.56
CA SER A 38 9.05 -10.58 27.93
C SER A 38 10.41 -11.02 28.44
#